data_AF-A0A1F5A9E1-F1
#
_entry.id   AF-A0A1F5A9E1-F1
#
_cell.length_a   1.000
_cell.length_b   1.000
_cell.length_c   1.000
_cell.angle_alpha   90.00
_cell.angle_beta   90.00
_cell.angle_gamma   90.00
#
_symmetry.space_group_name_H-M   'P 1'
#
loop_
_entity.id
_entity.type
_entity.pdbx_description
1 polymer ?
#
loop_
_entity_poly.entity_id
_entity_poly.type
_entity_poly.pdbx_seq_one_letter_code
_entity_poly.pdbx_strand_id
1 'polypeptide(L)'
;MVDPIIVAFLFLSLLANILLPLNSWVYVRFTYPRWRRRIPGEPAFPVNLVVPCKGTNEHLPDNLRAIAAQDYPALTVRFVTDTADDPAVAAIEAAIRETGRGTHLVAGVDELTCGKNQAELAAIAADTASEVHLICDSDLRPAPDFVREMVRPYLDPSVNVTCSGRRIVPDRSSFVALTYTVALGFATMLLAFRPVTYVWGGCFSLRRRAFLEWDIARLWRGTEDDDLVLCNAMNERRQKPVFVPTAVSPSYETFASVRSLLRWLIRQGQTARLHYRPVWLLLFLVEAALCLGSLGAAGWGGFALATGGFSWQAAAALASVSLIPLGGLLAKAPYRERRDMPLWLWALLPIFSHVIVALAFGLAVKPTMRWGNKILEFNKDGTIRAVRSSQR
;
A
#
# COMPACT_ATOMS: atom_id res chain seq x y z
N MET A 1 -8.22 -40.57 6.40
CA MET A 1 -7.37 -39.44 6.84
C MET A 1 -7.26 -38.48 5.65
N VAL A 2 -7.43 -37.17 5.87
CA VAL A 2 -7.28 -36.18 4.78
C VAL A 2 -5.80 -35.97 4.51
N ASP A 3 -5.41 -35.87 3.23
CA ASP A 3 -4.03 -35.65 2.82
C ASP A 3 -3.47 -34.37 3.47
N PRO A 4 -2.28 -34.40 4.11
CA PRO A 4 -1.66 -33.24 4.73
C PRO A 4 -1.52 -32.01 3.80
N ILE A 5 -1.33 -32.23 2.49
CA ILE A 5 -1.23 -31.16 1.49
C ILE A 5 -2.58 -30.45 1.34
N ILE A 6 -3.69 -31.21 1.30
CA ILE A 6 -5.04 -30.63 1.24
C ILE A 6 -5.34 -29.84 2.52
N VAL A 7 -4.92 -30.34 3.68
CA VAL A 7 -5.07 -29.65 4.96
C VAL A 7 -4.28 -28.34 4.99
N ALA A 8 -3.02 -28.37 4.54
CA ALA A 8 -2.17 -27.18 4.46
C ALA A 8 -2.76 -26.14 3.50
N PHE A 9 -3.25 -26.58 2.34
CA PHE A 9 -3.89 -25.70 1.36
C PHE A 9 -5.18 -25.08 1.89
N LEU A 10 -6.05 -25.88 2.52
CA LEU A 10 -7.26 -25.39 3.17
C LEU A 10 -6.94 -24.34 4.23
N PHE A 11 -5.90 -24.58 5.05
CA PHE A 11 -5.45 -23.63 6.06
C PHE A 11 -4.98 -22.32 5.43
N LEU A 12 -4.16 -22.36 4.37
CA LEU A 12 -3.70 -21.16 3.66
C LEU A 12 -4.87 -20.38 3.04
N SER A 13 -5.81 -21.07 2.39
CA SER A 13 -7.01 -20.47 1.81
C SER A 13 -7.87 -19.81 2.88
N LEU A 14 -8.09 -20.47 4.02
CA LEU A 14 -8.81 -19.92 5.16
C LEU A 14 -8.10 -18.69 5.73
N LEU A 15 -6.78 -18.77 5.93
CA LEU A 15 -5.98 -17.69 6.49
C LEU A 15 -6.03 -16.44 5.61
N ALA A 16 -5.74 -16.59 4.32
CA ALA A 16 -5.65 -15.48 3.38
C ALA A 16 -7.01 -14.86 3.05
N ASN A 17 -8.04 -15.68 2.81
CA ASN A 17 -9.32 -15.19 2.29
C ASN A 17 -10.38 -14.93 3.35
N ILE A 18 -10.24 -15.47 4.56
CA ILE A 18 -11.24 -15.29 5.63
C ILE A 18 -10.63 -14.63 6.85
N LEU A 19 -9.55 -15.21 7.41
CA LEU A 19 -9.00 -14.72 8.66
C LEU A 19 -8.34 -13.35 8.53
N LEU A 20 -7.67 -13.06 7.41
CA LEU A 20 -7.09 -11.74 7.17
C LEU A 20 -8.18 -10.64 7.03
N PRO A 21 -9.21 -10.78 6.18
CA PRO A 21 -10.34 -9.85 6.16
C PRO A 21 -11.06 -9.73 7.51
N LEU A 22 -11.28 -10.85 8.21
CA LEU A 22 -11.90 -10.85 9.54
C LEU A 22 -11.03 -10.12 10.57
N ASN A 23 -9.72 -10.35 10.58
CA ASN A 23 -8.78 -9.64 11.45
C ASN A 23 -8.82 -8.13 11.17
N SER A 24 -8.80 -7.73 9.90
CA SER A 24 -8.93 -6.32 9.53
C SER A 24 -10.26 -5.74 10.01
N TRP A 25 -11.37 -6.45 9.80
CA TRP A 25 -12.68 -6.02 10.28
C TRP A 25 -12.73 -5.90 11.81
N VAL A 26 -12.20 -6.88 12.56
CA VAL A 26 -12.09 -6.83 14.03
C VAL A 26 -11.24 -5.64 14.46
N TYR A 27 -10.12 -5.40 13.77
CA TYR A 27 -9.22 -4.29 14.05
C TYR A 27 -9.94 -2.95 13.89
N VAL A 28 -10.57 -2.72 12.73
CA VAL A 28 -11.30 -1.49 12.41
C VAL A 28 -12.48 -1.29 13.35
N ARG A 29 -13.27 -2.33 13.60
CA ARG A 29 -14.55 -2.21 14.30
C ARG A 29 -14.42 -2.17 15.81
N PHE A 30 -13.38 -2.81 16.35
CA PHE A 30 -13.23 -3.03 17.79
C PHE A 30 -11.85 -2.68 18.33
N THR A 31 -10.76 -3.22 17.77
CA THR A 31 -9.42 -3.06 18.36
C THR A 31 -8.95 -1.61 18.34
N TYR A 32 -8.97 -0.96 17.18
CA TYR A 32 -8.54 0.43 17.02
C TYR A 32 -9.42 1.41 17.80
N PRO A 33 -10.77 1.36 17.73
CA PRO A 33 -11.61 2.24 18.55
C PRO A 33 -11.41 2.07 20.06
N ARG A 34 -11.24 0.83 20.55
CA ARG A 34 -10.96 0.58 21.98
C ARG A 34 -9.60 1.14 22.38
N TRP A 35 -8.59 0.98 21.53
CA TRP A 35 -7.27 1.54 21.77
C TRP A 35 -7.29 3.08 21.73
N ARG A 36 -7.93 3.69 20.72
CA ARG A 36 -8.12 5.15 20.58
C ARG A 36 -8.79 5.78 21.80
N ARG A 37 -9.73 5.09 22.46
CA ARG A 37 -10.37 5.58 23.70
C ARG A 37 -9.44 5.60 24.92
N ARG A 38 -8.35 4.83 24.91
CA ARG A 38 -7.36 4.77 26.00
C ARG A 38 -6.30 5.86 25.90
N ILE A 39 -6.24 6.58 24.78
CA ILE A 39 -5.32 7.70 24.54
C ILE A 39 -6.12 9.01 24.42
N PRO A 40 -6.66 9.52 25.55
CA PRO A 40 -7.49 10.71 25.55
C PRO A 40 -6.67 11.96 25.17
N GLY A 41 -7.37 12.97 24.65
CA GLY A 41 -6.77 14.25 24.25
C GLY A 41 -7.00 14.57 22.77
N GLU A 42 -6.69 15.81 22.43
CA GLU A 42 -6.65 16.28 21.05
C GLU A 42 -5.20 16.46 20.62
N PRO A 43 -4.77 15.88 19.50
CA PRO A 43 -3.42 16.07 19.02
C PRO A 43 -3.22 17.53 18.59
N ALA A 44 -2.10 18.11 19.02
CA ALA A 44 -1.68 19.46 18.66
C ALA A 44 -0.21 19.52 18.23
N PHE A 45 0.35 18.38 17.81
CA PHE A 45 1.72 18.27 17.29
C PHE A 45 1.88 19.12 16.02
N PRO A 46 2.94 19.93 15.87
CA PRO A 46 3.30 20.53 14.60
C PRO A 46 3.61 19.46 13.54
N VAL A 47 2.94 19.52 12.38
CA VAL A 47 3.03 18.53 11.30
C VAL A 47 3.59 19.15 10.02
N ASN A 48 4.59 18.49 9.45
CA ASN A 48 5.05 18.71 8.08
C ASN A 48 4.38 17.66 7.18
N LEU A 49 3.35 18.06 6.43
CA LEU A 49 2.71 17.23 5.41
C LEU A 49 3.46 17.39 4.10
N VAL A 50 4.13 16.33 3.67
CA VAL A 50 4.96 16.27 2.48
C VAL A 50 4.21 15.51 1.39
N VAL A 51 4.11 16.14 0.22
CA VAL A 51 3.31 15.65 -0.90
C VAL A 51 4.19 15.66 -2.15
N PRO A 52 4.87 14.54 -2.46
CA PRO A 52 5.61 14.40 -3.71
C PRO A 52 4.63 14.42 -4.89
N CYS A 53 4.89 15.30 -5.85
CA CYS A 53 4.06 15.53 -7.02
C CYS A 53 4.89 15.32 -8.29
N LYS A 54 4.30 14.63 -9.29
CA LYS A 54 4.94 14.41 -10.58
C LYS A 54 3.93 14.29 -11.71
N GLY A 55 4.12 15.07 -12.76
CA GLY A 55 3.27 15.05 -13.93
C GLY A 55 1.85 15.52 -13.60
N THR A 56 0.88 15.12 -14.41
CA THR A 56 -0.52 15.53 -14.23
C THR A 56 -1.47 14.40 -14.56
N ASN A 57 -2.65 14.43 -13.93
CA ASN A 57 -3.78 13.58 -14.25
C ASN A 57 -5.09 14.31 -13.91
N GLU A 58 -6.21 13.74 -14.35
CA GLU A 58 -7.56 14.34 -14.21
C GLU A 58 -7.93 14.66 -12.75
N HIS A 59 -7.47 13.85 -11.79
CA HIS A 59 -7.85 13.96 -10.38
C HIS A 59 -6.89 14.80 -9.55
N LEU A 60 -5.70 15.11 -10.08
CA LEU A 60 -4.64 15.80 -9.36
C LEU A 60 -5.11 17.15 -8.76
N PRO A 61 -5.80 18.04 -9.48
CA PRO A 61 -6.23 19.32 -8.91
C PRO A 61 -7.13 19.16 -7.68
N ASP A 62 -8.10 18.24 -7.73
CA ASP A 62 -9.02 18.00 -6.63
C ASP A 62 -8.34 17.32 -5.44
N ASN A 63 -7.40 16.42 -5.71
CA ASN A 63 -6.61 15.76 -4.68
C ASN A 63 -5.72 16.75 -3.93
N LEU A 64 -4.96 17.60 -4.65
CA LEU A 64 -4.10 18.60 -4.02
C LEU A 64 -4.90 19.63 -3.23
N ARG A 65 -6.09 20.02 -3.70
CA ARG A 65 -7.01 20.88 -2.94
C ARG A 65 -7.46 20.21 -1.64
N ALA A 66 -7.87 18.94 -1.68
CA ALA A 66 -8.28 18.20 -0.48
C ALA A 66 -7.12 18.02 0.53
N ILE A 67 -5.90 17.81 0.02
CA ILE A 67 -4.68 17.71 0.82
C ILE A 67 -4.30 19.07 1.45
N ALA A 68 -4.48 20.19 0.75
CA ALA A 68 -4.21 21.51 1.31
C ALA A 68 -5.28 21.97 2.31
N ALA A 69 -6.54 21.58 2.11
CA ALA A 69 -7.70 22.00 2.90
C ALA A 69 -7.88 21.24 4.23
N GLN A 70 -6.82 20.63 4.77
CA GLN A 70 -6.89 19.83 6.00
C GLN A 70 -7.21 20.71 7.23
N ASP A 71 -8.16 20.26 8.04
CA ASP A 71 -8.58 20.92 9.29
C ASP A 71 -7.66 20.51 10.45
N TYR A 72 -6.46 21.09 10.44
CA TYR A 72 -5.48 20.90 11.49
C TYR A 72 -4.68 22.20 11.75
N PRO A 73 -4.59 22.68 13.00
CA PRO A 73 -4.11 24.04 13.30
C PRO A 73 -2.60 24.23 13.10
N ALA A 74 -1.78 23.22 13.46
CA ALA A 74 -0.32 23.29 13.39
C ALA A 74 0.21 22.51 12.17
N LEU A 75 -0.26 22.88 10.97
CA LEU A 75 0.04 22.17 9.72
C LEU A 75 0.86 23.02 8.76
N THR A 76 2.01 22.49 8.33
CA THR A 76 2.74 22.98 7.16
C THR A 76 2.59 21.99 6.01
N VAL A 77 2.01 22.42 4.89
CA VAL A 77 1.86 21.57 3.69
C VAL A 77 2.97 21.92 2.69
N ARG A 78 3.75 20.93 2.28
CA ARG A 78 4.83 21.07 1.30
C ARG A 78 4.55 20.17 0.11
N PHE A 79 4.18 20.79 -1.01
CA PHE A 79 4.13 20.13 -2.30
C PHE A 79 5.51 20.16 -2.93
N VAL A 80 5.98 19.04 -3.44
CA VAL A 80 7.37 18.94 -3.92
C VAL A 80 7.42 18.30 -5.30
N THR A 81 8.07 18.96 -6.24
CA THR A 81 8.33 18.44 -7.58
C THR A 81 9.83 18.23 -7.81
N ASP A 82 10.18 17.34 -8.75
CA ASP A 82 11.57 17.13 -9.16
C ASP A 82 12.15 18.42 -9.78
N THR A 83 11.35 19.12 -10.59
CA THR A 83 11.75 20.33 -11.33
C THR A 83 10.71 21.45 -11.23
N ALA A 84 11.12 22.68 -11.51
CA ALA A 84 10.23 23.85 -11.47
C ALA A 84 9.21 23.89 -12.63
N ASP A 85 9.46 23.15 -13.71
CA ASP A 85 8.64 23.05 -14.91
C ASP A 85 7.77 21.78 -14.94
N ASP A 86 7.69 21.03 -13.83
CA ASP A 86 6.86 19.83 -13.76
C ASP A 86 5.38 20.18 -14.01
N PRO A 87 4.64 19.39 -14.83
CA PRO A 87 3.22 19.65 -15.10
C PRO A 87 2.31 19.75 -13.87
N ALA A 88 2.73 19.21 -12.72
CA ALA A 88 1.98 19.30 -11.46
C ALA A 88 1.92 20.74 -10.91
N VAL A 89 2.87 21.61 -11.26
CA VAL A 89 3.04 22.94 -10.64
C VAL A 89 1.78 23.79 -10.77
N ALA A 90 1.11 23.78 -11.93
CA ALA A 90 -0.12 24.53 -12.12
C ALA A 90 -1.24 24.12 -11.15
N ALA A 91 -1.36 22.81 -10.87
CA ALA A 91 -2.35 22.29 -9.91
C ALA A 91 -1.97 22.62 -8.46
N ILE A 92 -0.67 22.60 -8.14
CA ILE A 92 -0.14 22.99 -6.83
C ILE A 92 -0.44 24.46 -6.54
N GLU A 93 -0.11 25.36 -7.46
CA GLU A 93 -0.36 26.81 -7.30
C GLU A 93 -1.85 27.12 -7.16
N ALA A 94 -2.71 26.42 -7.91
CA ALA A 94 -4.15 26.54 -7.77
C ALA A 94 -4.63 26.12 -6.37
N ALA A 95 -4.20 24.95 -5.89
CA ALA A 95 -4.55 24.47 -4.55
C ALA A 95 -4.09 25.44 -3.44
N ILE A 96 -2.86 25.96 -3.53
CA ILE A 96 -2.33 26.94 -2.55
C ILE A 96 -3.15 28.24 -2.59
N ARG A 97 -3.43 28.78 -3.77
CA ARG A 97 -4.19 30.02 -3.93
C ARG A 97 -5.62 29.91 -3.39
N GLU A 98 -6.28 28.78 -3.64
CA GLU A 98 -7.67 28.58 -3.23
C GLU A 98 -7.84 28.28 -1.74
N THR A 99 -6.88 27.56 -1.14
CA THR A 99 -6.95 27.19 0.28
C THR A 99 -6.19 28.15 1.20
N GLY A 100 -5.33 29.00 0.63
CA GLY A 100 -4.41 29.85 1.37
C GLY A 100 -3.36 29.06 2.16
N ARG A 101 -3.14 27.78 1.83
CA ARG A 101 -2.29 26.87 2.60
C ARG A 101 -1.32 26.09 1.73
N GLY A 102 -0.07 26.04 2.20
CA GLY A 102 0.99 25.23 1.64
C GLY A 102 2.03 26.02 0.84
N THR A 103 3.13 25.35 0.54
CA THR A 103 4.26 25.89 -0.23
C THR A 103 4.69 24.88 -1.28
N HIS A 104 5.19 25.37 -2.42
CA HIS A 104 5.85 24.55 -3.43
C HIS A 104 7.36 24.56 -3.23
N LEU A 105 7.98 23.39 -3.24
CA LEU A 105 9.42 23.20 -3.22
C LEU A 105 9.87 22.43 -4.47
N VAL A 106 11.08 22.71 -4.93
CA VAL A 106 11.74 21.97 -6.01
C VAL A 106 12.89 21.17 -5.39
N ALA A 107 12.81 19.85 -5.46
CA ALA A 107 13.80 18.96 -4.86
C ALA A 107 15.12 18.89 -5.65
N GLY A 108 15.05 19.26 -6.94
CA GLY A 108 16.11 19.02 -7.90
C GLY A 108 16.12 17.58 -8.39
N VAL A 109 17.07 17.26 -9.28
CA VAL A 109 17.27 15.91 -9.80
C VAL A 109 18.60 15.38 -9.30
N ASP A 110 18.55 14.28 -8.56
CA ASP A 110 19.70 13.45 -8.21
C ASP A 110 19.75 12.25 -9.17
N GLU A 111 20.92 11.97 -9.72
CA GLU A 111 21.14 10.85 -10.63
C GLU A 111 21.02 9.49 -9.91
N LEU A 112 21.25 9.44 -8.60
CA LEU A 112 21.33 8.21 -7.83
C LEU A 112 20.19 8.03 -6.81
N THR A 113 19.27 8.98 -6.70
CA THR A 113 18.09 8.88 -5.82
C THR A 113 16.80 8.91 -6.65
N CYS A 114 15.79 8.13 -6.26
CA CYS A 114 14.47 8.21 -6.88
C CYS A 114 13.82 9.57 -6.57
N GLY A 115 13.09 10.14 -7.53
CA GLY A 115 12.48 11.47 -7.39
C GLY A 115 11.55 11.60 -6.18
N LYS A 116 10.83 10.52 -5.82
CA LYS A 116 9.96 10.51 -4.63
C LYS A 116 10.77 10.67 -3.34
N ASN A 117 11.73 9.78 -3.07
CA ASN A 117 12.56 9.86 -1.86
C ASN A 117 13.34 11.18 -1.79
N GLN A 118 13.83 11.68 -2.92
CA GLN A 118 14.51 12.97 -2.98
C GLN A 118 13.57 14.12 -2.61
N ALA A 119 12.35 14.13 -3.14
CA ALA A 119 11.33 15.11 -2.80
C ALA A 119 10.99 15.09 -1.31
N GLU A 120 10.87 13.90 -0.72
CA GLU A 120 10.61 13.75 0.71
C GLU A 120 11.75 14.27 1.57
N LEU A 121 12.99 13.87 1.26
CA LEU A 121 14.18 14.33 1.97
C LEU A 121 14.36 15.85 1.86
N ALA A 122 14.12 16.44 0.69
CA ALA A 122 14.17 17.89 0.51
C ALA A 122 13.12 18.61 1.38
N ALA A 123 11.89 18.10 1.40
CA ALA A 123 10.82 18.67 2.22
C ALA A 123 11.09 18.57 3.72
N ILE A 124 11.63 17.42 4.17
CA ILE A 124 11.97 17.17 5.56
C ILE A 124 13.17 18.03 5.98
N ALA A 125 14.19 18.15 5.14
CA ALA A 125 15.36 18.99 5.41
C ALA A 125 14.99 20.49 5.49
N ALA A 126 14.02 20.94 4.70
CA ALA A 126 13.49 22.30 4.74
C ALA A 126 12.58 22.57 5.98
N ASP A 127 12.33 21.56 6.81
CA ASP A 127 11.50 21.67 8.01
C ASP A 127 12.35 21.61 9.29
N THR A 128 12.24 22.65 10.11
CA THR A 128 12.98 22.75 11.39
C THR A 128 12.07 22.70 12.62
N ALA A 129 10.75 22.85 12.44
CA ALA A 129 9.81 23.07 13.53
C ALA A 129 8.82 21.92 13.76
N SER A 130 8.59 21.05 12.77
CA SER A 130 7.55 20.04 12.89
C SER A 130 8.00 18.86 13.73
N GLU A 131 7.14 18.39 14.64
CA GLU A 131 7.39 17.20 15.46
C GLU A 131 7.11 15.89 14.71
N VAL A 132 6.27 15.96 13.66
CA VAL A 132 5.86 14.82 12.84
C VAL A 132 6.05 15.16 11.37
N HIS A 133 6.63 14.23 10.61
CA HIS A 133 6.63 14.24 9.16
C HIS A 133 5.56 13.27 8.67
N LEU A 134 4.62 13.75 7.87
CA LEU A 134 3.54 12.96 7.27
C LEU A 134 3.72 12.97 5.76
N ILE A 135 3.92 11.79 5.18
CA ILE A 135 4.05 11.58 3.73
C ILE A 135 2.68 11.19 3.18
N CYS A 136 2.28 11.79 2.06
CA CYS A 136 1.02 11.53 1.38
C CYS A 136 1.22 11.58 -0.13
N ASP A 137 0.90 10.50 -0.84
CA ASP A 137 0.91 10.49 -2.30
C ASP A 137 -0.13 11.48 -2.86
N SER A 138 0.19 12.12 -3.99
CA SER A 138 -0.68 13.09 -4.65
C SER A 138 -1.93 12.48 -5.30
N ASP A 139 -2.04 11.15 -5.37
CA ASP A 139 -3.19 10.43 -5.92
C ASP A 139 -4.31 10.17 -4.87
N LEU A 140 -4.08 10.56 -3.62
CA LEU A 140 -5.04 10.45 -2.53
C LEU A 140 -5.99 11.65 -2.45
N ARG A 141 -7.26 11.38 -2.10
CA ARG A 141 -8.27 12.40 -1.77
C ARG A 141 -8.70 12.29 -0.32
N PRO A 142 -7.88 12.75 0.64
CA PRO A 142 -8.15 12.58 2.07
C PRO A 142 -9.38 13.38 2.56
N ALA A 143 -9.97 12.93 3.66
CA ALA A 143 -11.00 13.67 4.38
C ALA A 143 -10.41 14.90 5.11
N PRO A 144 -11.20 15.92 5.49
CA PRO A 144 -10.68 17.12 6.17
C PRO A 144 -9.97 16.86 7.49
N ASP A 145 -10.33 15.80 8.22
CA ASP A 145 -9.75 15.39 9.50
C ASP A 145 -8.59 14.39 9.36
N PHE A 146 -8.14 14.09 8.14
CA PHE A 146 -7.14 13.07 7.87
C PHE A 146 -5.82 13.30 8.62
N VAL A 147 -5.26 14.51 8.60
CA VAL A 147 -4.03 14.82 9.35
C VAL A 147 -4.24 14.56 10.84
N ARG A 148 -5.37 15.04 11.40
CA ARG A 148 -5.72 14.87 12.82
C ARG A 148 -5.77 13.40 13.22
N GLU A 149 -6.41 12.56 12.40
CA GLU A 149 -6.49 11.11 12.66
C GLU A 149 -5.13 10.41 12.49
N MET A 150 -4.32 10.82 11.51
CA MET A 150 -2.97 10.28 11.30
C MET A 150 -2.03 10.54 12.47
N VAL A 151 -2.16 11.68 13.15
CA VAL A 151 -1.26 12.05 14.25
C VAL A 151 -1.83 11.78 15.65
N ARG A 152 -3.13 11.50 15.79
CA ARG A 152 -3.73 11.11 17.07
C ARG A 152 -3.01 9.96 17.78
N PRO A 153 -2.55 8.90 17.08
CA PRO A 153 -1.78 7.82 17.72
C PRO A 153 -0.56 8.28 18.52
N TYR A 154 0.03 9.42 18.19
CA TYR A 154 1.17 10.00 18.89
C TYR A 154 0.85 10.56 20.29
N LEU A 155 -0.42 10.58 20.70
CA LEU A 155 -0.77 10.79 22.11
C LEU A 155 -0.24 9.65 23.00
N ASP A 156 -0.01 8.46 22.43
CA ASP A 156 0.83 7.43 23.04
C ASP A 156 2.31 7.74 22.73
N PRO A 157 3.14 8.03 23.75
CA PRO A 157 4.55 8.38 23.54
C PRO A 157 5.38 7.21 23.01
N SER A 158 4.87 5.96 23.09
CA SER A 158 5.54 4.79 22.53
C SER A 158 5.41 4.67 21.01
N VAL A 159 4.45 5.38 20.40
CA VAL A 159 4.20 5.34 18.95
C VAL A 159 5.19 6.26 18.24
N ASN A 160 5.92 5.71 17.27
CA ASN A 160 6.88 6.44 16.44
C ASN A 160 6.46 6.56 14.98
N VAL A 161 5.61 5.64 14.50
CA VAL A 161 5.15 5.58 13.12
C VAL A 161 3.65 5.28 13.08
N THR A 162 2.94 6.01 12.23
CA THR A 162 1.56 5.68 11.87
C THR A 162 1.46 5.47 10.37
N CYS A 163 0.54 4.64 9.94
CA CYS A 163 0.32 4.36 8.53
C CYS A 163 -1.17 4.23 8.26
N SER A 164 -1.60 4.70 7.10
CA SER A 164 -2.93 4.44 6.59
C SER A 164 -2.84 3.64 5.29
N GLY A 165 -3.99 3.25 4.76
CA GLY A 165 -4.09 2.61 3.45
C GLY A 165 -4.81 3.50 2.45
N ARG A 166 -4.99 2.97 1.25
CA ARG A 166 -5.87 3.54 0.24
C ARG A 166 -7.04 2.65 -0.06
N ARG A 167 -8.12 3.27 -0.51
CA ARG A 167 -9.30 2.61 -1.07
C ARG A 167 -9.44 3.05 -2.52
N ILE A 168 -9.30 2.11 -3.46
CA ILE A 168 -9.46 2.43 -4.88
C ILE A 168 -10.93 2.66 -5.19
N VAL A 169 -11.26 3.81 -5.75
CA VAL A 169 -12.61 4.22 -6.14
C VAL A 169 -12.57 4.52 -7.64
N PRO A 170 -12.63 3.47 -8.48
CA PRO A 170 -12.46 3.66 -9.91
C PRO A 170 -13.65 4.45 -10.47
N ASP A 171 -13.40 5.36 -11.42
CA ASP A 171 -14.47 6.08 -12.13
C ASP A 171 -15.31 5.10 -12.97
N ARG A 172 -14.66 4.06 -13.51
CA ARG A 172 -15.32 2.98 -14.26
C ARG A 172 -14.89 1.61 -13.74
N SER A 173 -15.88 0.76 -13.46
CA SER A 173 -15.70 -0.59 -12.94
C SER A 173 -15.30 -1.62 -14.01
N SER A 174 -14.10 -1.46 -14.58
CA SER A 174 -13.53 -2.45 -15.50
C SER A 174 -12.96 -3.65 -14.76
N PHE A 175 -12.82 -4.80 -15.44
CA PHE A 175 -12.17 -5.99 -14.88
C PHE A 175 -10.77 -5.68 -14.29
N VAL A 176 -9.97 -4.88 -15.00
CA VAL A 176 -8.62 -4.50 -14.56
C VAL A 176 -8.67 -3.60 -13.32
N ALA A 177 -9.55 -2.59 -13.32
CA ALA A 177 -9.70 -1.67 -12.19
C ALA A 177 -10.19 -2.39 -10.93
N LEU A 178 -11.14 -3.33 -11.06
CA LEU A 178 -11.64 -4.10 -9.94
C LEU A 178 -10.64 -5.16 -9.45
N THR A 179 -9.85 -5.76 -10.35
CA THR A 179 -8.73 -6.62 -9.94
C THR A 179 -7.73 -5.84 -9.08
N TYR A 180 -7.33 -4.66 -9.56
CA TYR A 180 -6.44 -3.77 -8.82
C TYR A 180 -7.02 -3.38 -7.46
N THR A 181 -8.34 -3.11 -7.42
CA THR A 181 -9.08 -2.81 -6.20
C THR A 181 -9.01 -3.95 -5.19
N VAL A 182 -9.21 -5.20 -5.64
CA VAL A 182 -9.11 -6.39 -4.76
C VAL A 182 -7.68 -6.59 -4.25
N ALA A 183 -6.69 -6.55 -5.15
CA ALA A 183 -5.28 -6.73 -4.78
C ALA A 183 -4.83 -5.72 -3.70
N LEU A 184 -5.20 -4.45 -3.87
CA LEU A 184 -4.90 -3.42 -2.88
C LEU A 184 -5.78 -3.49 -1.64
N GLY A 185 -7.02 -3.96 -1.75
CA GLY A 185 -7.87 -4.23 -0.61
C GLY A 185 -7.18 -5.19 0.36
N PHE A 186 -6.62 -6.29 -0.16
CA PHE A 186 -5.83 -7.24 0.64
C PHE A 186 -4.55 -6.61 1.20
N ALA A 187 -3.82 -5.80 0.42
CA ALA A 187 -2.65 -5.08 0.91
C ALA A 187 -3.00 -4.11 2.07
N THR A 188 -4.11 -3.37 1.96
CA THR A 188 -4.62 -2.51 3.04
C THR A 188 -5.05 -3.33 4.26
N MET A 189 -5.65 -4.51 4.09
CA MET A 189 -5.98 -5.40 5.21
C MET A 189 -4.74 -5.92 5.93
N LEU A 190 -3.62 -6.09 5.24
CA LEU A 190 -2.34 -6.49 5.83
C LEU A 190 -1.79 -5.46 6.82
N LEU A 191 -2.10 -4.16 6.67
CA LEU A 191 -1.71 -3.13 7.64
C LEU A 191 -2.30 -3.38 9.04
N ALA A 192 -3.46 -4.03 9.12
CA ALA A 192 -4.07 -4.44 10.39
C ALA A 192 -3.46 -5.73 10.98
N PHE A 193 -2.59 -6.43 10.24
CA PHE A 193 -2.02 -7.71 10.63
C PHE A 193 -0.68 -7.52 11.37
N ARG A 194 -0.78 -7.33 12.69
CA ARG A 194 0.34 -7.01 13.60
C ARG A 194 1.59 -7.90 13.51
N PRO A 195 1.51 -9.22 13.20
CA PRO A 195 2.71 -10.04 13.05
C PRO A 195 3.69 -9.48 12.01
N VAL A 196 3.20 -8.87 10.94
CA VAL A 196 4.02 -8.23 9.91
C VAL A 196 4.19 -6.74 10.24
N THR A 197 5.43 -6.25 10.21
CA THR A 197 5.70 -4.81 10.24
C THR A 197 5.52 -4.31 8.81
N TYR A 198 4.45 -3.58 8.54
CA TYR A 198 4.17 -3.08 7.20
C TYR A 198 3.71 -1.63 7.26
N VAL A 199 4.35 -0.80 6.44
CA VAL A 199 4.01 0.58 6.15
C VAL A 199 3.77 0.65 4.65
N TRP A 200 2.73 1.37 4.24
CA TRP A 200 2.47 1.71 2.85
C TRP A 200 2.95 3.13 2.58
N GLY A 201 3.85 3.28 1.61
CA GLY A 201 4.58 4.51 1.29
C GLY A 201 3.71 5.61 0.74
N GLY A 202 2.48 5.31 0.31
CA GLY A 202 1.57 6.35 -0.14
C GLY A 202 0.91 7.12 1.00
N CYS A 203 0.96 6.62 2.25
CA CYS A 203 0.47 7.36 3.40
C CYS A 203 1.03 6.83 4.72
N PHE A 204 2.03 7.51 5.28
CA PHE A 204 2.55 7.23 6.61
C PHE A 204 3.09 8.48 7.27
N SER A 205 3.20 8.46 8.59
CA SER A 205 3.89 9.50 9.34
C SER A 205 4.93 8.92 10.26
N LEU A 206 5.93 9.74 10.60
CA LEU A 206 7.05 9.39 11.45
C LEU A 206 7.38 10.58 12.35
N ARG A 207 7.64 10.33 13.63
CA ARG A 207 8.15 11.37 14.54
C ARG A 207 9.50 11.88 14.07
N ARG A 208 9.72 13.20 14.12
CA ARG A 208 11.02 13.84 13.84
C ARG A 208 12.14 13.21 14.68
N ARG A 209 11.87 12.98 15.97
CA ARG A 209 12.82 12.32 16.88
C ARG A 209 13.27 10.95 16.34
N ALA A 210 12.33 10.10 15.93
CA ALA A 210 12.63 8.79 15.38
C ALA A 210 13.33 8.89 14.01
N PHE A 211 12.94 9.83 13.16
CA PHE A 211 13.61 10.10 11.88
C PHE A 211 15.11 10.40 12.07
N LEU A 212 15.45 11.22 13.07
CA LEU A 212 16.82 11.59 13.41
C LEU A 212 17.57 10.44 14.11
N GLU A 213 17.00 9.86 15.17
CA GLU A 213 17.63 8.80 15.96
C GLU A 213 17.87 7.52 15.15
N TRP A 214 17.01 7.21 14.18
CA TRP A 214 17.14 6.03 13.35
C TRP A 214 17.91 6.29 12.05
N ASP A 215 18.36 7.54 11.86
CA ASP A 215 19.11 7.98 10.68
C ASP A 215 18.40 7.62 9.36
N ILE A 216 17.08 7.86 9.34
CA ILE A 216 16.21 7.50 8.20
C ILE A 216 16.64 8.23 6.94
N ALA A 217 17.10 9.48 7.07
CA ALA A 217 17.64 10.24 5.95
C ALA A 217 18.76 9.51 5.22
N ARG A 218 19.69 8.88 5.95
CA ARG A 218 20.77 8.09 5.34
C ARG A 218 20.25 6.80 4.71
N LEU A 219 19.27 6.15 5.34
CA LEU A 219 18.69 4.90 4.83
C LEU A 219 17.91 5.10 3.52
N TRP A 220 17.19 6.22 3.39
CA TRP A 220 16.45 6.55 2.17
C TRP A 220 17.35 7.03 1.02
N ARG A 221 18.49 7.65 1.32
CA ARG A 221 19.45 8.11 0.30
C ARG A 221 19.95 6.94 -0.55
N GLY A 222 19.93 7.13 -1.86
CA GLY A 222 20.38 6.09 -2.80
C GLY A 222 19.44 4.88 -2.88
N THR A 223 18.19 4.99 -2.42
CA THR A 223 17.16 3.95 -2.62
C THR A 223 15.98 4.51 -3.41
N GLU A 224 15.17 3.61 -3.95
CA GLU A 224 13.93 3.94 -4.67
C GLU A 224 12.68 3.91 -3.79
N ASP A 225 12.83 3.52 -2.53
CA ASP A 225 11.74 3.12 -1.65
C ASP A 225 11.90 3.71 -0.25
N ASP A 226 10.82 4.26 0.27
CA ASP A 226 10.72 4.95 1.55
C ASP A 226 10.18 4.01 2.64
N ASP A 227 9.17 3.22 2.30
CA ASP A 227 8.34 2.48 3.25
C ASP A 227 8.93 1.15 3.69
N LEU A 228 9.44 0.30 2.79
CA LEU A 228 9.98 -1.01 3.18
C LEU A 228 11.36 -0.87 3.84
N VAL A 229 12.13 0.14 3.42
CA VAL A 229 13.35 0.56 4.12
C VAL A 229 13.02 0.99 5.54
N LEU A 230 11.96 1.78 5.75
CA LEU A 230 11.46 2.12 7.08
C LEU A 230 10.99 0.88 7.85
N CYS A 231 10.30 -0.07 7.20
CA CYS A 231 9.89 -1.33 7.84
C CYS A 231 11.07 -2.12 8.41
N ASN A 232 12.20 -2.19 7.70
CA ASN A 232 13.42 -2.83 8.20
C ASN A 232 13.99 -2.09 9.42
N ALA A 233 14.12 -0.77 9.33
CA ALA A 233 14.62 0.05 10.44
C ALA A 233 13.76 -0.13 11.71
N MET A 234 12.44 -0.25 11.53
CA MET A 234 11.50 -0.56 12.61
C MET A 234 11.68 -1.98 13.17
N ASN A 235 11.86 -2.99 12.31
CA ASN A 235 12.08 -4.38 12.73
C ASN A 235 13.35 -4.52 13.59
N GLU A 236 14.46 -3.91 13.18
CA GLU A 236 15.72 -3.89 13.94
C GLU A 236 15.53 -3.34 15.37
N ARG A 237 14.60 -2.40 15.52
CA ARG A 237 14.28 -1.71 16.78
C ARG A 237 13.07 -2.28 17.50
N ARG A 238 12.49 -3.38 16.98
CA ARG A 238 11.26 -4.02 17.49
C ARG A 238 10.09 -3.04 17.61
N GLN A 239 10.05 -2.03 16.74
CA GLN A 239 8.98 -1.06 16.63
C GLN A 239 7.91 -1.57 15.66
N LYS A 240 6.66 -1.14 15.86
CA LYS A 240 5.53 -1.49 14.99
C LYS A 240 4.75 -0.23 14.64
N PRO A 241 4.29 -0.09 13.38
CA PRO A 241 3.46 1.04 13.02
C PRO A 241 2.07 0.86 13.61
N VAL A 242 1.39 1.96 13.87
CA VAL A 242 -0.05 1.95 14.14
C VAL A 242 -0.80 2.16 12.83
N PHE A 243 -1.61 1.17 12.43
CA PHE A 243 -2.54 1.35 11.31
C PHE A 243 -3.72 2.21 11.74
N VAL A 244 -3.99 3.28 10.97
CA VAL A 244 -5.03 4.29 11.22
C VAL A 244 -6.18 4.09 10.23
N PRO A 245 -7.19 3.27 10.55
CA PRO A 245 -8.24 2.91 9.60
C PRO A 245 -9.20 4.06 9.28
N THR A 246 -9.30 5.06 10.16
CA THR A 246 -10.10 6.27 9.97
C THR A 246 -9.51 7.22 8.93
N ALA A 247 -8.21 7.08 8.62
CA ALA A 247 -7.50 7.88 7.65
C ALA A 247 -7.36 7.18 6.28
N VAL A 248 -8.08 6.08 6.02
CA VAL A 248 -7.98 5.36 4.74
C VAL A 248 -8.60 6.22 3.64
N SER A 249 -7.75 6.70 2.73
CA SER A 249 -8.14 7.71 1.74
C SER A 249 -8.55 7.09 0.40
N PRO A 250 -9.60 7.61 -0.26
CA PRO A 250 -9.89 7.32 -1.66
C PRO A 250 -8.71 7.62 -2.58
N SER A 251 -8.46 6.75 -3.56
CA SER A 251 -7.66 7.05 -4.76
C SER A 251 -8.46 6.63 -5.99
N TYR A 252 -8.45 7.49 -7.00
CA TYR A 252 -9.26 7.30 -8.22
C TYR A 252 -8.43 6.73 -9.38
N GLU A 253 -7.10 6.68 -9.20
CA GLU A 253 -6.19 6.19 -10.23
C GLU A 253 -6.31 4.68 -10.43
N THR A 254 -6.36 4.27 -11.70
CA THR A 254 -6.46 2.86 -12.10
C THR A 254 -5.59 2.58 -13.32
N PHE A 255 -5.53 1.31 -13.72
CA PHE A 255 -4.78 0.88 -14.89
C PHE A 255 -5.69 0.63 -16.09
N ALA A 256 -5.25 1.11 -17.26
CA ALA A 256 -5.97 0.91 -18.52
C ALA A 256 -5.91 -0.54 -19.04
N SER A 257 -4.92 -1.34 -18.62
CA SER A 257 -4.73 -2.72 -19.11
C SER A 257 -4.12 -3.65 -18.08
N VAL A 258 -4.33 -4.96 -18.26
CA VAL A 258 -3.64 -6.02 -17.49
C VAL A 258 -2.13 -5.87 -17.59
N ARG A 259 -1.59 -5.49 -18.76
CA ARG A 259 -0.15 -5.29 -18.96
C ARG A 259 0.41 -4.14 -18.11
N SER A 260 -0.31 -3.03 -17.97
CA SER A 260 0.10 -1.94 -17.08
C SER A 260 0.02 -2.34 -15.60
N LEU A 261 -1.05 -3.03 -15.20
CA LEU A 261 -1.20 -3.54 -13.83
C LEU A 261 -0.09 -4.53 -13.48
N LEU A 262 0.17 -5.52 -14.34
CA LEU A 262 1.23 -6.51 -14.13
C LEU A 262 2.61 -5.86 -14.04
N ARG A 263 2.93 -4.88 -14.90
CA ARG A 263 4.20 -4.14 -14.80
C ARG A 263 4.33 -3.41 -13.47
N TRP A 264 3.25 -2.80 -12.99
CA TRP A 264 3.25 -2.12 -11.69
C TRP A 264 3.41 -3.12 -10.53
N LEU A 265 2.71 -4.26 -10.56
CA LEU A 265 2.84 -5.31 -9.54
C LEU A 265 4.23 -5.97 -9.54
N ILE A 266 4.84 -6.19 -10.71
CA ILE A 266 6.22 -6.69 -10.79
C ILE A 266 7.14 -5.72 -10.06
N ARG A 267 6.97 -4.42 -10.26
CA ARG A 267 7.75 -3.41 -9.53
C ARG A 267 7.54 -3.52 -8.01
N GLN A 268 6.30 -3.66 -7.53
CA GLN A 268 6.04 -3.88 -6.09
C GLN A 268 6.77 -5.12 -5.55
N GLY A 269 6.73 -6.23 -6.30
CA GLY A 269 7.47 -7.44 -5.95
C GLY A 269 8.99 -7.23 -5.98
N GLN A 270 9.51 -6.43 -6.92
CA GLN A 270 10.93 -6.11 -7.01
C GLN A 270 11.38 -5.30 -5.80
N THR A 271 10.64 -4.25 -5.45
CA THR A 271 10.86 -3.43 -4.26
C THR A 271 10.86 -4.30 -3.00
N ALA A 272 9.84 -5.15 -2.82
CA ALA A 272 9.78 -6.09 -1.69
C ALA A 272 10.95 -7.10 -1.69
N ARG A 273 11.42 -7.57 -2.85
CA ARG A 273 12.60 -8.46 -2.94
C ARG A 273 13.91 -7.72 -2.66
N LEU A 274 14.01 -6.42 -2.93
CA LEU A 274 15.21 -5.65 -2.66
C LEU A 274 15.27 -5.29 -1.17
N HIS A 275 14.18 -4.76 -0.64
CA HIS A 275 14.12 -4.12 0.66
C HIS A 275 13.42 -4.95 1.73
N TYR A 276 12.71 -6.03 1.42
CA TYR A 276 11.99 -6.82 2.43
C TYR A 276 11.90 -8.32 2.10
N ARG A 277 13.05 -8.92 1.75
CA ARG A 277 13.18 -10.28 1.17
C ARG A 277 12.33 -11.37 1.84
N PRO A 278 12.34 -11.53 3.18
CA PRO A 278 11.57 -12.60 3.80
C PRO A 278 10.06 -12.45 3.56
N VAL A 279 9.56 -11.21 3.56
CA VAL A 279 8.15 -10.91 3.29
C VAL A 279 7.83 -11.11 1.81
N TRP A 280 8.71 -10.68 0.90
CA TRP A 280 8.55 -11.00 -0.54
C TRP A 280 8.45 -12.50 -0.78
N LEU A 281 9.38 -13.30 -0.22
CA LEU A 281 9.39 -14.75 -0.40
C LEU A 281 8.12 -15.39 0.19
N LEU A 282 7.72 -14.98 1.39
CA LEU A 282 6.50 -15.46 2.04
C LEU A 282 5.26 -15.15 1.17
N LEU A 283 5.11 -13.92 0.72
CA LEU A 283 3.98 -13.50 -0.12
C LEU A 283 3.99 -14.27 -1.44
N PHE A 284 5.14 -14.40 -2.10
CA PHE A 284 5.26 -15.19 -3.33
C PHE A 284 4.82 -16.66 -3.11
N LEU A 285 5.32 -17.30 -2.06
CA LEU A 285 4.99 -18.71 -1.77
C LEU A 285 3.51 -18.89 -1.42
N VAL A 286 2.93 -17.99 -0.62
CA VAL A 286 1.49 -18.03 -0.28
C VAL A 286 0.65 -17.83 -1.54
N GLU A 287 0.94 -16.82 -2.35
CA GLU A 287 0.18 -16.52 -3.57
C GLU A 287 0.31 -17.62 -4.62
N ALA A 288 1.52 -18.18 -4.80
CA ALA A 288 1.76 -19.32 -5.68
C ALA A 288 1.04 -20.58 -5.19
N ALA A 289 1.05 -20.85 -3.88
CA ALA A 289 0.33 -21.96 -3.28
C ALA A 289 -1.19 -21.79 -3.47
N LEU A 290 -1.74 -20.58 -3.23
CA LEU A 290 -3.14 -20.26 -3.48
C LEU A 290 -3.53 -20.48 -4.94
N CYS A 291 -2.69 -20.03 -5.89
CA CYS A 291 -2.92 -20.20 -7.31
C CYS A 291 -2.88 -21.67 -7.76
N LEU A 292 -1.76 -22.35 -7.54
CA LEU A 292 -1.53 -23.73 -8.02
C LEU A 292 -2.38 -24.74 -7.23
N GLY A 293 -2.50 -24.53 -5.92
CA GLY A 293 -3.32 -25.37 -5.06
C GLY A 293 -4.80 -25.26 -5.38
N SER A 294 -5.30 -24.09 -5.80
CA SER A 294 -6.71 -23.97 -6.22
C SER A 294 -7.00 -24.78 -7.47
N LEU A 295 -6.11 -24.72 -8.47
CA LEU A 295 -6.23 -25.48 -9.71
C LEU A 295 -6.15 -26.99 -9.44
N GLY A 296 -5.18 -27.41 -8.62
CA GLY A 296 -5.00 -28.79 -8.21
C GLY A 296 -6.19 -29.32 -7.40
N ALA A 297 -6.66 -28.58 -6.41
CA ALA A 297 -7.78 -28.95 -5.56
C ALA A 297 -9.10 -29.02 -6.33
N ALA A 298 -9.35 -28.08 -7.25
CA ALA A 298 -10.54 -28.11 -8.11
C ALA A 298 -10.50 -29.29 -9.08
N GLY A 299 -9.38 -29.49 -9.78
CA GLY A 299 -9.23 -30.57 -10.76
C GLY A 299 -9.29 -31.95 -10.12
N TRP A 300 -8.52 -32.18 -9.05
CA TRP A 300 -8.51 -33.44 -8.34
C TRP A 300 -9.85 -33.70 -7.62
N GLY A 301 -10.41 -32.71 -6.91
CA GLY A 301 -11.67 -32.85 -6.21
C GLY A 301 -12.84 -33.17 -7.15
N GLY A 302 -12.90 -32.49 -8.30
CA GLY A 302 -13.91 -32.76 -9.33
C GLY A 302 -13.75 -34.16 -9.93
N PHE A 303 -12.52 -34.55 -10.30
CA PHE A 303 -12.24 -35.88 -10.84
C PHE A 303 -12.58 -37.01 -9.85
N ALA A 304 -12.19 -36.84 -8.58
CA ALA A 304 -12.44 -37.81 -7.53
C ALA A 304 -13.95 -38.01 -7.29
N LEU A 305 -14.74 -36.93 -7.27
CA LEU A 305 -16.20 -37.04 -7.16
C LEU A 305 -16.83 -37.70 -8.39
N ALA A 306 -16.34 -37.38 -9.59
CA ALA A 306 -16.89 -37.90 -10.85
C ALA A 306 -16.62 -39.39 -11.05
N THR A 307 -15.49 -39.90 -10.55
CA THR A 307 -15.04 -41.28 -10.80
C THR A 307 -15.19 -42.22 -9.61
N GLY A 308 -15.00 -41.69 -8.39
CA GLY A 308 -14.99 -42.48 -7.16
C GLY A 308 -16.18 -42.23 -6.23
N GLY A 309 -17.10 -41.33 -6.60
CA GLY A 309 -18.21 -40.91 -5.74
C GLY A 309 -17.75 -40.00 -4.58
N PHE A 310 -18.63 -39.82 -3.59
CA PHE A 310 -18.37 -38.88 -2.49
C PHE A 310 -17.17 -39.30 -1.64
N SER A 311 -16.26 -38.36 -1.39
CA SER A 311 -15.22 -38.49 -0.37
C SER A 311 -15.01 -37.17 0.38
N TRP A 312 -14.67 -37.27 1.66
CA TRP A 312 -14.39 -36.11 2.51
C TRP A 312 -13.19 -35.30 2.01
N GLN A 313 -12.21 -35.95 1.39
CA GLN A 313 -11.04 -35.30 0.84
C GLN A 313 -11.40 -34.47 -0.39
N ALA A 314 -12.22 -35.01 -1.31
CA ALA A 314 -12.70 -34.25 -2.47
C ALA A 314 -13.58 -33.07 -2.05
N ALA A 315 -14.45 -33.27 -1.05
CA ALA A 315 -15.25 -32.19 -0.47
C ALA A 315 -14.38 -31.10 0.16
N ALA A 316 -13.36 -31.47 0.95
CA ALA A 316 -12.44 -30.51 1.57
C ALA A 316 -11.62 -29.74 0.53
N ALA A 317 -11.16 -30.40 -0.53
CA ALA A 317 -10.48 -29.76 -1.64
C ALA A 317 -11.36 -28.71 -2.33
N LEU A 318 -12.60 -29.04 -2.68
CA LEU A 318 -13.53 -28.09 -3.31
C LEU A 318 -13.96 -26.96 -2.35
N ALA A 319 -14.15 -27.27 -1.07
CA ALA A 319 -14.45 -26.27 -0.04
C ALA A 319 -13.31 -25.24 0.08
N SER A 320 -12.04 -25.67 0.05
CA SER A 320 -10.89 -24.77 0.12
C SER A 320 -10.84 -23.75 -1.03
N VAL A 321 -11.26 -24.15 -2.24
CA VAL A 321 -11.35 -23.27 -3.41
C VAL A 321 -12.50 -22.27 -3.24
N SER A 322 -13.61 -22.71 -2.63
CA SER A 322 -14.80 -21.90 -2.42
C SER A 322 -14.61 -20.77 -1.38
N LEU A 323 -13.57 -20.83 -0.55
CA LEU A 323 -13.21 -19.75 0.38
C LEU A 323 -12.67 -18.50 -0.33
N ILE A 324 -12.09 -18.65 -1.52
CA ILE A 324 -11.51 -17.53 -2.29
C ILE A 324 -12.61 -16.55 -2.73
N PRO A 325 -13.72 -17.01 -3.36
CA PRO A 325 -14.88 -16.16 -3.63
C PRO A 325 -15.44 -15.42 -2.41
N LEU A 326 -15.48 -16.09 -1.25
CA LEU A 326 -15.98 -15.49 -0.02
C LEU A 326 -15.09 -14.31 0.43
N GLY A 327 -13.77 -14.44 0.31
CA GLY A 327 -12.84 -13.34 0.57
C GLY A 327 -13.09 -12.11 -0.32
N GLY A 328 -13.41 -12.34 -1.60
CA GLY A 328 -13.80 -11.27 -2.51
C GLY A 328 -15.10 -10.58 -2.12
N LEU A 329 -16.11 -11.34 -1.70
CA LEU A 329 -17.36 -10.76 -1.21
C LEU A 329 -17.16 -9.92 0.06
N LEU A 330 -16.28 -10.36 0.97
CA LEU A 330 -15.89 -9.57 2.15
C LEU A 330 -15.13 -8.30 1.74
N ALA A 331 -14.22 -8.38 0.77
CA ALA A 331 -13.50 -7.23 0.22
C ALA A 331 -14.44 -6.22 -0.46
N LYS A 332 -15.62 -6.65 -0.92
CA LYS A 332 -16.66 -5.77 -1.48
C LYS A 332 -17.39 -4.94 -0.41
N ALA A 333 -17.37 -5.33 0.86
CA ALA A 333 -18.18 -4.68 1.90
C ALA A 333 -18.03 -3.14 1.96
N PRO A 334 -16.83 -2.54 1.81
CA PRO A 334 -16.65 -1.09 1.75
C PRO A 334 -17.25 -0.39 0.51
N TYR A 335 -17.72 -1.18 -0.46
CA TYR A 335 -18.29 -0.77 -1.75
C TYR A 335 -19.75 -1.22 -1.89
N ARG A 336 -20.46 -1.44 -0.79
CA ARG A 336 -21.85 -1.92 -0.80
C ARG A 336 -22.82 -1.03 -1.60
N GLU A 337 -22.53 0.27 -1.68
CA GLU A 337 -23.36 1.27 -2.38
C GLU A 337 -23.05 1.34 -3.88
N ARG A 338 -21.93 0.76 -4.34
CA ARG A 338 -21.52 0.76 -5.76
C ARG A 338 -22.24 -0.36 -6.52
N ARG A 339 -23.30 0.02 -7.25
CA ARG A 339 -24.11 -0.89 -8.08
C ARG A 339 -23.41 -1.31 -9.38
N ASP A 340 -22.47 -0.49 -9.87
CA ASP A 340 -21.62 -0.76 -11.03
C ASP A 340 -20.56 -1.84 -10.78
N MET A 341 -20.50 -2.38 -9.56
CA MET A 341 -19.59 -3.41 -9.10
C MET A 341 -20.37 -4.71 -8.77
N PRO A 342 -20.66 -5.58 -9.75
CA PRO A 342 -21.57 -6.71 -9.55
C PRO A 342 -20.97 -7.81 -8.66
N LEU A 343 -21.79 -8.41 -7.77
CA LEU A 343 -21.36 -9.40 -6.78
C LEU A 343 -20.66 -10.63 -7.39
N TRP A 344 -21.17 -11.13 -8.52
CA TRP A 344 -20.59 -12.30 -9.20
C TRP A 344 -19.15 -12.05 -9.64
N LEU A 345 -18.81 -10.82 -10.03
CA LEU A 345 -17.45 -10.48 -10.43
C LEU A 345 -16.52 -10.45 -9.21
N TRP A 346 -16.99 -9.91 -8.07
CA TRP A 346 -16.24 -9.92 -6.82
C TRP A 346 -15.98 -11.31 -6.26
N ALA A 347 -16.83 -12.29 -6.56
CA ALA A 347 -16.56 -13.70 -6.26
C ALA A 347 -15.41 -14.29 -7.12
N LEU A 348 -15.19 -13.78 -8.33
CA LEU A 348 -14.16 -14.28 -9.26
C LEU A 348 -12.83 -13.53 -9.16
N LEU A 349 -12.86 -12.23 -8.86
CA LEU A 349 -11.70 -11.35 -8.86
C LEU A 349 -10.55 -11.80 -7.93
N PRO A 350 -10.79 -12.37 -6.73
CA PRO A 350 -9.69 -12.85 -5.89
C PRO A 350 -8.88 -13.96 -6.55
N ILE A 351 -9.51 -14.85 -7.34
CA ILE A 351 -8.79 -15.88 -8.10
C ILE A 351 -7.79 -15.22 -9.06
N PHE A 352 -8.27 -14.25 -9.85
CA PHE A 352 -7.42 -13.53 -10.79
C PHE A 352 -6.37 -12.66 -10.07
N SER A 353 -6.72 -12.07 -8.93
CA SER A 353 -5.81 -11.30 -8.07
C SER A 353 -4.66 -12.19 -7.58
N HIS A 354 -4.94 -13.38 -7.06
CA HIS A 354 -3.90 -14.31 -6.63
C HIS A 354 -2.99 -14.73 -7.80
N VAL A 355 -3.56 -15.05 -8.96
CA VAL A 355 -2.79 -15.39 -10.18
C VAL A 355 -1.85 -14.25 -10.59
N ILE A 356 -2.37 -13.02 -10.70
CA ILE A 356 -1.56 -11.90 -11.20
C ILE A 356 -0.50 -11.46 -10.19
N VAL A 357 -0.77 -11.54 -8.88
CA VAL A 357 0.20 -11.24 -7.82
C VAL A 357 1.28 -12.32 -7.76
N ALA A 358 0.92 -13.61 -7.78
CA ALA A 358 1.88 -14.71 -7.81
C ALA A 358 2.82 -14.60 -9.02
N LEU A 359 2.25 -14.35 -10.21
CA LEU A 359 3.03 -14.12 -11.44
C LEU A 359 3.96 -12.92 -11.29
N ALA A 360 3.45 -11.79 -10.79
CA ALA A 360 4.24 -10.57 -10.63
C ALA A 360 5.43 -10.77 -9.68
N PHE A 361 5.20 -11.39 -8.52
CA PHE A 361 6.22 -11.63 -7.51
C PHE A 361 7.23 -12.69 -7.96
N GLY A 362 6.82 -13.70 -8.74
CA GLY A 362 7.72 -14.65 -9.38
C GLY A 362 8.61 -14.02 -10.47
N LEU A 363 8.07 -13.05 -11.22
CA LEU A 363 8.81 -12.29 -12.24
C LEU A 363 9.69 -11.18 -11.67
N ALA A 364 9.56 -10.87 -10.37
CA ALA A 364 10.30 -9.80 -9.70
C ALA A 364 11.81 -10.10 -9.51
N VAL A 365 12.32 -11.24 -9.99
CA VAL A 365 13.72 -11.66 -9.83
C VAL A 365 14.73 -10.88 -10.67
N LYS A 366 14.28 -10.05 -11.62
CA LYS A 366 15.18 -9.27 -12.48
C LYS A 366 16.05 -8.32 -11.66
N PRO A 367 17.35 -8.18 -12.00
CA PRO A 367 18.29 -7.32 -11.27
C PRO A 367 18.08 -5.82 -11.52
N THR A 368 17.25 -5.47 -12.51
CA THR A 368 16.93 -4.08 -12.88
C THR A 368 15.45 -3.79 -12.71
N MET A 369 15.12 -2.57 -12.30
CA MET A 369 13.76 -2.09 -12.14
C MET A 369 13.48 -0.95 -13.11
N ARG A 370 12.33 -0.98 -13.78
CA ARG A 370 11.89 0.14 -14.60
C ARG A 370 10.99 1.06 -13.79
N TRP A 371 11.34 2.34 -13.70
CA TRP A 371 10.56 3.37 -13.02
C TRP A 371 10.35 4.56 -13.96
N GLY A 372 9.13 4.72 -14.47
CA GLY A 372 8.84 5.73 -15.50
C GLY A 372 9.71 5.51 -16.75
N ASN A 373 10.51 6.51 -17.09
CA ASN A 373 11.48 6.49 -18.18
C ASN A 373 12.90 6.09 -17.73
N LYS A 374 13.10 5.67 -16.48
CA LYS A 374 14.41 5.24 -15.94
C LYS A 374 14.48 3.73 -15.78
N ILE A 375 15.68 3.17 -15.92
CA ILE A 375 16.04 1.81 -15.53
C ILE A 375 17.06 1.91 -14.40
N LEU A 376 16.70 1.35 -13.25
CA LEU A 376 17.52 1.34 -12.04
C LEU A 376 18.24 0.00 -11.93
N GLU A 377 19.53 0.04 -11.62
CA GLU A 377 20.35 -1.12 -11.25
C GLU A 377 20.71 -1.03 -9.77
N PHE A 378 20.72 -2.17 -9.07
CA PHE A 378 20.90 -2.19 -7.62
C PHE A 378 22.15 -2.93 -7.18
N ASN A 379 22.72 -2.48 -6.08
CA ASN A 379 23.68 -3.20 -5.27
C ASN A 379 22.98 -4.31 -4.47
N LYS A 380 23.77 -5.19 -3.84
CA LYS A 380 23.23 -6.32 -3.05
C LYS A 380 22.43 -5.86 -1.81
N ASP A 381 22.78 -4.69 -1.29
CA ASP A 381 22.18 -4.02 -0.13
C ASP A 381 20.90 -3.24 -0.49
N GLY A 382 20.49 -3.23 -1.76
CA GLY A 382 19.28 -2.55 -2.23
C GLY A 382 19.51 -1.10 -2.67
N THR A 383 20.71 -0.55 -2.54
CA THR A 383 21.01 0.80 -3.02
C THR A 383 21.13 0.86 -4.54
N ILE A 384 20.77 1.99 -5.14
CA ILE A 384 20.87 2.26 -6.57
C ILE A 384 22.35 2.40 -6.93
N ARG A 385 22.81 1.51 -7.80
CA ARG A 385 24.16 1.49 -8.36
C ARG A 385 24.29 2.38 -9.60
N ALA A 386 23.27 2.36 -10.45
CA ALA A 386 23.26 3.10 -11.72
C ALA A 386 21.84 3.37 -12.19
N VAL A 387 21.66 4.50 -12.87
CA VAL A 387 20.41 4.90 -13.51
C VAL A 387 20.65 5.08 -15.00
N ARG A 388 19.89 4.36 -15.83
CA ARG A 388 19.93 4.51 -17.29
C ARG A 388 18.61 5.09 -17.80
N SER A 389 18.68 5.95 -18.81
CA SER A 389 17.48 6.38 -19.53
C SER A 389 16.95 5.22 -20.38
N SER A 390 15.66 4.90 -20.21
CA SER A 390 14.93 4.03 -21.13
C SER A 390 14.51 4.89 -22.33
N GLN A 391 15.32 4.92 -23.39
CA GLN A 391 14.80 5.33 -24.69
C GLN A 391 13.64 4.38 -25.05
N ARG A 392 12.51 4.96 -25.46
CA ARG A 392 11.29 4.20 -25.78
C ARG A 392 11.45 3.40 -27.05
#